data_AF-A0A537TB28-F1
#
_entry.id   AF-A0A537TB28-F1
#
_cell.length_a   1.000
_cell.length_b   1.000
_cell.length_c   1.000
_cell.angle_alpha   90.00
_cell.angle_beta   90.00
_cell.angle_gamma   90.00
#
_symmetry.space_group_name_H-M   'P 1'
#
loop_
_entity.id
_entity.type
_entity.pdbx_description
1 polymer ?
#
loop_
_entity_poly.entity_id
_entity_poly.type
_entity_poly.pdbx_seq_one_letter_code
_entity_poly.pdbx_strand_id
1 'polypeptide(L)'
;MAVVLVLFSSIGSATAQIGDRIKRAMGDVAGELQVCSVYFRIEWSCLRPQEPALARTYGEMFDKVAESAITSFRRVGVWDEVYAAQASLYTEAMMKAMRGDCTNIAVLRRRYSKFCQRLSGDPDLRLKEWITCVRARRRTCGAPGLP
;
A
#
# COMPACT_ATOMS: atom_id res chain seq x y z
N MET A 1 -24.55 55.20 3.80
CA MET A 1 -23.55 54.45 3.00
C MET A 1 -23.79 52.96 3.23
N ALA A 2 -24.14 52.22 2.17
CA ALA A 2 -24.52 50.81 2.27
C ALA A 2 -23.26 49.91 2.24
N VAL A 3 -23.20 48.96 3.19
CA VAL A 3 -22.20 47.89 3.24
C VAL A 3 -22.69 46.76 2.35
N VAL A 4 -22.09 46.60 1.16
CA VAL A 4 -22.30 45.42 0.30
C VAL A 4 -21.12 44.48 0.54
N LEU A 5 -21.26 43.62 1.55
CA LEU A 5 -20.37 42.48 1.78
C LEU A 5 -20.74 41.38 0.79
N VAL A 6 -19.97 41.33 -0.30
CA VAL A 6 -20.14 40.36 -1.37
C VAL A 6 -19.68 38.98 -0.88
N LEU A 7 -20.66 38.09 -0.64
CA LEU A 7 -20.49 36.66 -0.37
C LEU A 7 -20.04 35.91 -1.64
N PHE A 8 -18.74 35.88 -1.94
CA PHE A 8 -18.17 34.94 -2.93
C PHE A 8 -17.00 34.16 -2.33
N SER A 9 -17.25 33.12 -1.52
CA SER A 9 -16.15 32.27 -1.01
C SER A 9 -16.58 30.85 -0.64
N SER A 10 -17.20 30.08 -1.55
CA SER A 10 -17.53 28.67 -1.21
C SER A 10 -17.30 27.62 -2.30
N ILE A 11 -16.95 27.97 -3.53
CA ILE A 11 -16.81 26.98 -4.62
C ILE A 11 -15.40 26.33 -4.64
N GLY A 12 -14.37 27.01 -4.12
CA GLY A 12 -12.99 26.50 -4.13
C GLY A 12 -12.70 25.34 -3.16
N SER A 13 -13.51 25.16 -2.12
CA SER A 13 -13.22 24.19 -1.05
C SER A 13 -13.58 22.75 -1.41
N ALA A 14 -14.61 22.53 -2.24
CA ALA A 14 -15.09 21.18 -2.56
C ALA A 14 -14.16 20.42 -3.52
N THR A 15 -13.62 21.11 -4.54
CA THR A 15 -12.71 20.51 -5.53
C THR A 15 -11.33 20.22 -4.93
N ALA A 16 -10.78 21.14 -4.14
CA ALA A 16 -9.55 20.93 -3.38
C ALA A 16 -9.68 19.72 -2.42
N GLN A 17 -10.79 19.62 -1.70
CA GLN A 17 -11.04 18.51 -0.78
C GLN A 17 -11.18 17.15 -1.50
N ILE A 18 -11.70 17.12 -2.72
CA ILE A 18 -11.76 15.88 -3.53
C ILE A 18 -10.35 15.50 -4.01
N GLY A 19 -9.56 16.47 -4.46
CA GLY A 19 -8.16 16.24 -4.85
C GLY A 19 -7.33 15.64 -3.72
N ASP A 20 -7.43 16.19 -2.51
CA ASP A 20 -6.73 15.68 -1.33
C ASP A 20 -7.12 14.25 -0.96
N ARG A 21 -8.40 13.89 -1.12
CA ARG A 21 -8.88 12.53 -0.86
C ARG A 21 -8.37 11.54 -1.89
N ILE A 22 -8.29 11.92 -3.16
CA ILE A 22 -7.72 11.07 -4.20
C ILE A 22 -6.22 10.87 -3.94
N LYS A 23 -5.50 11.95 -3.58
CA LYS A 23 -4.09 11.86 -3.21
C LYS A 23 -3.87 10.94 -2.00
N ARG A 24 -4.75 11.00 -1.00
CA ARG A 24 -4.74 10.08 0.14
C ARG A 24 -4.98 8.63 -0.30
N ALA A 25 -6.00 8.38 -1.12
CA ALA A 25 -6.27 7.04 -1.66
C ALA A 25 -5.07 6.45 -2.42
N MET A 26 -4.35 7.28 -3.19
CA MET A 26 -3.11 6.84 -3.85
C MET A 26 -2.01 6.49 -2.84
N GLY A 27 -1.85 7.29 -1.78
CA GLY A 27 -0.90 6.99 -0.71
C GLY A 27 -1.25 5.71 0.05
N ASP A 28 -2.54 5.47 0.31
CA ASP A 28 -3.01 4.25 0.98
C ASP A 28 -2.74 3.00 0.13
N VAL A 29 -3.02 3.05 -1.18
CA VAL A 29 -2.66 1.96 -2.11
C VAL A 29 -1.15 1.77 -2.20
N ALA A 30 -0.37 2.85 -2.21
CA ALA A 30 1.09 2.76 -2.21
C ALA A 30 1.61 2.03 -0.96
N GLY A 31 1.04 2.33 0.22
CA GLY A 31 1.34 1.61 1.46
C GLY A 31 0.94 0.14 1.41
N GLU A 32 -0.23 -0.18 0.86
CA GLU A 32 -0.66 -1.58 0.65
C GLU A 32 0.30 -2.34 -0.29
N LEU A 33 0.74 -1.72 -1.38
CA LEU A 33 1.72 -2.29 -2.30
C LEU A 33 3.06 -2.52 -1.59
N GLN A 34 3.53 -1.57 -0.80
CA GLN A 34 4.77 -1.71 -0.04
C GLN A 34 4.73 -2.86 0.96
N VAL A 35 3.61 -3.05 1.65
CA VAL A 35 3.45 -4.20 2.55
C VAL A 35 3.55 -5.51 1.76
N CYS A 36 2.93 -5.55 0.58
CA CYS A 36 3.00 -6.73 -0.28
C CYS A 36 4.39 -6.98 -0.88
N SER A 37 5.15 -5.93 -1.21
CA SER A 37 6.53 -6.10 -1.64
C SER A 37 7.37 -6.74 -0.52
N VAL A 38 7.24 -6.25 0.71
CA VAL A 38 7.94 -6.84 1.87
C VAL A 38 7.55 -8.29 2.09
N TYR A 39 6.26 -8.63 2.02
CA TYR A 39 5.79 -10.01 2.11
C TYR A 39 6.43 -10.91 1.05
N PHE A 40 6.40 -10.50 -0.23
CA PHE A 40 6.97 -11.29 -1.32
C PHE A 40 8.49 -11.43 -1.21
N ARG A 41 9.20 -10.41 -0.71
CA ARG A 41 10.64 -10.49 -0.43
C ARG A 41 10.97 -11.53 0.64
N ILE A 42 10.17 -11.60 1.71
CA ILE A 42 10.35 -12.59 2.77
C ILE A 42 10.06 -14.01 2.24
N GLU A 43 8.98 -14.20 1.48
CA GLU A 43 8.67 -15.48 0.82
C GLU A 43 9.81 -15.93 -0.09
N TRP A 44 10.32 -15.05 -0.96
CA TRP A 44 11.48 -15.33 -1.80
C TRP A 44 12.68 -15.81 -0.97
N SER A 45 13.02 -15.09 0.10
CA SER A 45 14.15 -15.43 0.96
C SER A 45 14.00 -16.79 1.63
N CYS A 46 12.80 -17.10 2.12
CA CYS A 46 12.52 -18.36 2.81
C CYS A 46 12.43 -19.56 1.87
N LEU A 47 11.93 -19.37 0.65
CA LEU A 47 11.76 -20.43 -0.33
C LEU A 47 13.05 -20.74 -1.12
N ARG A 48 13.95 -19.76 -1.30
CA ARG A 48 15.15 -19.92 -2.14
C ARG A 48 15.96 -21.21 -1.88
N PRO A 49 16.17 -21.66 -0.63
CA PRO A 49 16.93 -22.90 -0.38
C PRO A 49 16.18 -24.20 -0.71
N GLN A 50 14.84 -24.16 -0.78
CA GLN A 50 13.97 -25.35 -0.80
C GLN A 50 13.23 -25.49 -2.13
N GLU A 51 12.72 -24.37 -2.66
CA GLU A 51 11.88 -24.30 -3.86
C GLU A 51 12.35 -23.12 -4.75
N PRO A 52 13.53 -23.21 -5.38
CA PRO A 52 14.14 -22.08 -6.08
C PRO A 52 13.30 -21.54 -7.24
N ALA A 53 12.53 -22.41 -7.93
CA ALA A 53 11.61 -21.98 -8.99
C ALA A 53 10.47 -21.13 -8.44
N LEU A 54 9.84 -21.57 -7.34
CA LEU A 54 8.76 -20.81 -6.69
C LEU A 54 9.31 -19.52 -6.07
N ALA A 55 10.49 -19.57 -5.47
CA ALA A 55 11.18 -18.38 -4.96
C ALA A 55 11.31 -17.34 -6.07
N ARG A 56 11.78 -17.71 -7.27
CA ARG A 56 11.90 -16.79 -8.40
C ARG A 56 10.59 -16.06 -8.72
N THR A 57 9.47 -16.77 -8.75
CA THR A 57 8.14 -16.16 -8.96
C THR A 57 7.82 -15.12 -7.87
N TYR A 58 8.16 -15.39 -6.61
CA TYR A 58 8.03 -14.41 -5.53
C TYR A 58 8.98 -13.21 -5.67
N GLY A 59 10.19 -13.42 -6.18
CA GLY A 59 11.12 -12.34 -6.50
C GLY A 59 10.59 -11.40 -7.58
N GLU A 60 10.05 -11.95 -8.67
CA GLU A 60 9.42 -11.17 -9.74
C GLU A 60 8.20 -10.38 -9.25
N MET A 61 7.37 -10.99 -8.40
CA MET A 61 6.25 -10.30 -7.76
C MET A 61 6.72 -9.18 -6.83
N PHE A 62 7.81 -9.39 -6.08
CA PHE A 62 8.43 -8.36 -5.26
C PHE A 62 8.85 -7.16 -6.10
N ASP A 63 9.62 -7.37 -7.17
CA ASP A 63 10.15 -6.29 -8.02
C ASP A 63 9.01 -5.46 -8.62
N LYS A 64 8.02 -6.14 -9.23
CA LYS A 64 6.84 -5.50 -9.83
C LYS A 64 6.07 -4.64 -8.84
N VAL A 65 5.80 -5.19 -7.64
CA VAL A 65 4.99 -4.51 -6.62
C VAL A 65 5.78 -3.38 -5.95
N ALA A 66 7.09 -3.56 -5.73
CA ALA A 66 7.96 -2.53 -5.17
C ALA A 66 8.04 -1.31 -6.10
N GLU A 67 8.27 -1.52 -7.40
CA GLU A 67 8.28 -0.44 -8.40
C GLU A 67 6.96 0.33 -8.43
N SER A 68 5.84 -0.38 -8.38
CA SER A 68 4.50 0.21 -8.35
C SER A 68 4.28 1.04 -7.08
N ALA A 69 4.73 0.54 -5.92
CA ALA A 69 4.64 1.25 -4.65
C ALA A 69 5.46 2.55 -4.67
N ILE A 70 6.73 2.47 -5.08
CA ILE A 70 7.66 3.61 -5.15
C ILE A 70 7.11 4.68 -6.10
N THR A 71 6.68 4.27 -7.30
CA THR A 71 6.09 5.18 -8.28
C THR A 71 4.84 5.87 -7.73
N SER A 72 3.99 5.14 -7.01
CA SER A 72 2.78 5.69 -6.40
C SER A 72 3.09 6.66 -5.26
N PHE A 73 4.09 6.34 -4.43
CA PHE A 73 4.56 7.23 -3.37
C PHE A 73 5.14 8.54 -3.90
N ARG A 74 5.98 8.47 -4.93
CA ARG A 74 6.54 9.67 -5.59
C ARG A 74 5.44 10.58 -6.13
N ARG A 75 4.37 10.01 -6.72
CA ARG A 75 3.20 10.78 -7.21
C ARG A 75 2.47 11.53 -6.11
N VAL A 76 2.56 11.08 -4.86
CA VAL A 76 1.95 11.77 -3.70
C VAL A 76 2.96 12.60 -2.90
N GLY A 77 4.20 12.72 -3.36
CA GLY A 77 5.26 13.52 -2.74
C GLY A 77 5.96 12.83 -1.57
N VAL A 78 5.92 11.49 -1.50
CA VAL A 78 6.69 10.70 -0.55
C VAL A 78 8.02 10.30 -1.19
N TRP A 79 9.11 10.54 -0.46
CA TRP A 79 10.48 10.28 -0.91
C TRP A 79 10.90 8.83 -0.66
N ASP A 80 11.91 8.37 -1.41
CA ASP A 80 12.38 6.99 -1.37
C ASP A 80 12.94 6.59 0.01
N GLU A 81 13.49 7.55 0.77
CA GLU A 81 14.01 7.31 2.12
C GLU A 81 12.88 6.97 3.10
N VAL A 82 11.72 7.63 2.95
CA VAL A 82 10.52 7.32 3.75
C VAL A 82 10.01 5.93 3.40
N TYR A 83 10.00 5.58 2.11
CA TYR A 83 9.69 4.23 1.66
C TYR A 83 10.66 3.20 2.26
N ALA A 84 11.96 3.44 2.21
CA ALA A 84 12.96 2.52 2.75
C ALA A 84 12.78 2.32 4.28
N ALA A 85 12.56 3.41 5.03
CA ALA A 85 12.30 3.35 6.46
C ALA A 85 11.05 2.53 6.80
N GLN A 86 9.94 2.78 6.10
CA GLN A 86 8.70 2.02 6.27
C GLN A 86 8.86 0.54 5.90
N ALA A 87 9.60 0.24 4.83
CA ALA A 87 9.88 -1.13 4.43
C ALA A 87 10.68 -1.89 5.50
N SER A 88 11.61 -1.22 6.19
CA SER A 88 12.31 -1.81 7.36
C SER A 88 11.34 -2.16 8.47
N LEU A 89 10.45 -1.23 8.85
CA LEU A 89 9.45 -1.45 9.91
C LEU A 89 8.51 -2.61 9.59
N TYR A 90 8.03 -2.69 8.34
CA TYR A 90 7.19 -3.83 7.91
C TYR A 90 7.98 -5.14 7.91
N THR A 91 9.25 -5.12 7.51
CA THR A 91 10.10 -6.30 7.53
C THR A 91 10.27 -6.80 8.96
N GLU A 92 10.62 -5.91 9.90
CA GLU A 92 10.75 -6.23 11.32
C GLU A 92 9.44 -6.78 11.91
N ALA A 93 8.31 -6.14 11.60
CA ALA A 93 7.00 -6.58 12.08
C ALA A 93 6.62 -7.98 11.55
N MET A 94 6.84 -8.24 10.26
CA MET A 94 6.58 -9.55 9.65
C MET A 94 7.53 -10.62 10.17
N MET A 95 8.83 -10.31 10.25
CA MET A 95 9.83 -11.22 10.82
C MET A 95 9.50 -11.56 12.27
N LYS A 96 9.11 -10.58 13.09
CA LYS A 96 8.65 -10.81 14.46
C LYS A 96 7.41 -11.70 14.51
N ALA A 97 6.44 -11.49 13.64
CA ALA A 97 5.22 -12.31 13.59
C ALA A 97 5.50 -13.79 13.28
N MET A 98 6.53 -14.08 12.48
CA MET A 98 7.01 -15.44 12.20
C MET A 98 8.17 -15.88 13.11
N ARG A 99 8.47 -15.13 14.18
CA ARG A 99 9.59 -15.39 15.12
C ARG A 99 10.97 -15.49 14.44
N GLY A 100 11.13 -14.84 13.29
CA GLY A 100 12.35 -14.84 12.50
C GLY A 100 12.67 -16.17 11.82
N ASP A 101 11.75 -17.14 11.83
CA ASP A 101 11.99 -18.49 11.33
C ASP A 101 11.08 -18.82 10.14
N CYS A 102 11.71 -19.17 9.01
CA CYS A 102 11.03 -19.55 7.77
C CYS A 102 10.14 -20.79 7.91
N THR A 103 10.33 -21.64 8.93
CA THR A 103 9.38 -22.72 9.23
C THR A 103 8.00 -22.20 9.61
N ASN A 104 7.91 -20.96 10.11
CA ASN A 104 6.67 -20.28 10.51
C ASN A 104 6.10 -19.37 9.41
N ILE A 105 6.60 -19.44 8.17
CA ILE A 105 6.16 -18.57 7.06
C ILE A 105 4.65 -18.66 6.78
N ALA A 106 4.02 -19.79 7.12
CA ALA A 106 2.58 -20.00 7.03
C ALA A 106 1.75 -18.91 7.78
N VAL A 107 2.30 -18.31 8.83
CA VAL A 107 1.69 -17.17 9.55
C VAL A 107 1.51 -15.98 8.61
N LEU A 108 2.54 -15.64 7.84
CA LEU A 108 2.49 -14.56 6.86
C LEU A 108 1.59 -14.93 5.68
N ARG A 109 1.69 -16.15 5.15
CA ARG A 109 0.82 -16.64 4.06
C ARG A 109 -0.66 -16.48 4.41
N ARG A 110 -1.07 -16.90 5.61
CA ARG A 110 -2.47 -16.80 6.04
C ARG A 110 -2.95 -15.35 6.06
N ARG A 111 -2.09 -14.41 6.44
CA ARG A 111 -2.45 -12.99 6.59
C ARG A 111 -2.40 -12.21 5.27
N TYR A 112 -1.39 -12.45 4.44
CA TYR A 112 -1.06 -11.57 3.32
C TYR A 112 -1.29 -12.19 1.94
N SER A 113 -1.19 -13.52 1.76
CA SER A 113 -1.18 -14.17 0.43
C SER A 113 -2.32 -13.73 -0.48
N LYS A 114 -3.57 -13.96 -0.07
CA LYS A 114 -4.77 -13.67 -0.88
C LYS A 114 -4.88 -12.18 -1.21
N PHE A 115 -4.57 -11.31 -0.25
CA PHE A 115 -4.61 -9.88 -0.46
C PHE A 115 -3.55 -9.44 -1.45
N CYS A 116 -2.30 -9.84 -1.23
CA CYS A 116 -1.17 -9.42 -2.04
C CYS A 116 -1.20 -10.00 -3.44
N GLN A 117 -1.65 -11.24 -3.62
CA GLN A 117 -1.86 -11.83 -4.95
C GLN A 117 -2.88 -11.03 -5.77
N ARG A 118 -4.02 -10.68 -5.16
CA ARG A 118 -5.04 -9.85 -5.81
C ARG A 118 -4.51 -8.45 -6.13
N LEU A 119 -3.82 -7.82 -5.17
CA LEU A 119 -3.27 -6.49 -5.35
C LEU A 119 -2.18 -6.45 -6.44
N SER A 120 -1.31 -7.46 -6.51
CA SER A 120 -0.29 -7.57 -7.56
C SER A 120 -0.88 -7.84 -8.95
N GLY A 121 -2.10 -8.37 -9.01
CA GLY A 121 -2.84 -8.63 -10.24
C GLY A 121 -3.47 -7.37 -10.81
N ASP A 122 -4.11 -6.55 -9.96
CA ASP A 122 -4.85 -5.35 -10.40
C ASP A 122 -4.79 -4.21 -9.37
N PRO A 123 -3.68 -3.44 -9.34
CA PRO A 123 -3.53 -2.29 -8.44
C PRO A 123 -4.48 -1.13 -8.78
N ASP A 124 -4.89 -1.00 -10.04
CA ASP A 124 -5.80 0.07 -10.49
C ASP A 124 -7.22 -0.16 -9.99
N LEU A 125 -7.69 -1.41 -9.99
CA LEU A 125 -8.95 -1.77 -9.36
C LEU A 125 -8.92 -1.41 -7.87
N ARG A 126 -7.83 -1.72 -7.17
CA ARG A 126 -7.70 -1.37 -5.75
C ARG A 126 -7.74 0.15 -5.54
N LEU A 127 -7.12 0.94 -6.41
CA LEU A 127 -7.21 2.40 -6.37
C LEU A 127 -8.65 2.90 -6.56
N LYS A 128 -9.40 2.32 -7.50
CA LYS A 128 -10.83 2.65 -7.70
C LYS A 128 -11.67 2.35 -6.46
N GLU A 129 -11.42 1.23 -5.79
CA GLU A 129 -12.07 0.88 -4.52
C GLU A 129 -11.79 1.93 -3.44
N TRP A 130 -10.52 2.32 -3.28
CA TRP A 130 -10.13 3.36 -2.33
C TRP A 130 -10.77 4.71 -2.65
N ILE A 131 -10.74 5.16 -3.90
CA ILE A 131 -11.39 6.41 -4.34
C ILE A 131 -12.89 6.39 -4.00
N THR A 132 -13.56 5.27 -4.27
CA THR A 132 -14.99 5.10 -3.95
C THR A 132 -15.23 5.18 -2.45
N CYS A 133 -14.38 4.52 -1.66
CA CYS A 133 -14.46 4.49 -0.21
C CYS A 133 -14.22 5.86 0.46
N VAL A 134 -13.21 6.61 0.03
CA VAL A 134 -12.92 7.96 0.56
C VAL A 134 -13.97 8.98 0.12
N ARG A 135 -14.58 8.80 -1.06
CA ARG A 135 -15.76 9.59 -1.48
C ARG A 135 -16.95 9.33 -0.56
N ALA A 136 -17.17 8.08 -0.16
CA ALA A 136 -18.15 7.69 0.85
C ALA A 136 -17.80 8.09 2.30
N ARG A 137 -16.71 8.85 2.51
CA ARG A 137 -16.24 9.35 3.82
C ARG A 137 -15.97 8.26 4.85
N ARG A 138 -15.65 7.03 4.41
CA ARG A 138 -15.25 5.95 5.31
C ARG A 138 -13.81 6.15 5.76
N ARG A 139 -13.52 5.72 7.01
CA ARG A 139 -12.17 5.81 7.59
C ARG A 139 -11.25 4.65 7.18
N THR A 140 -11.81 3.48 6.86
CA THR A 140 -11.05 2.29 6.46
C THR A 140 -11.72 1.61 5.28
N CYS A 141 -10.90 1.09 4.36
CA CYS A 141 -11.35 0.52 3.08
C CYS A 141 -10.97 -0.96 2.93
N GLY A 142 -10.88 -1.68 4.07
CA GLY A 142 -10.68 -3.13 4.09
C GLY A 142 -9.25 -3.62 3.84
N ALA A 143 -8.23 -2.80 4.12
CA ALA A 143 -6.85 -3.26 4.13
C ALA A 143 -6.66 -4.34 5.20
N PRO A 144 -5.86 -5.40 4.95
CA PRO A 144 -5.65 -6.47 5.91
C PRO A 144 -4.85 -5.98 7.12
N GLY A 145 -5.53 -5.42 8.13
CA GLY A 145 -5.00 -5.01 9.42
C GLY A 145 -3.53 -4.66 9.37
N LEU A 146 -3.16 -3.69 8.52
CA LEU A 146 -1.77 -3.26 8.39
C LEU A 146 -1.34 -2.79 9.79
N PRO A 147 -0.17 -3.22 10.29
CA PRO A 147 0.32 -2.71 11.56
C PRO A 147 0.44 -1.19 11.53
#